data_AF-A0A6M0AP36-F1
#
_entry.id   AF-A0A6M0AP36-F1
#
_cell.length_a   1.000
_cell.length_b   1.000
_cell.length_c   1.000
_cell.angle_alpha   90.00
_cell.angle_beta   90.00
_cell.angle_gamma   90.00
#
_symmetry.space_group_name_H-M   'P 1'
#
loop_
_entity.id
_entity.type
_entity.pdbx_description
1 polymer ?
#
loop_
_entity_poly.entity_id
_entity_poly.type
_entity_poly.pdbx_seq_one_letter_code
_entity_poly.pdbx_strand_id
1 'polypeptide(L)'
;MNKPEASTPSREGLPKGETPHPNLTSAEIRSIYGGTAVSAPLVRASPNHVPNPVTATSSLGATNTENWSTALQNLLDQPPSVLPQRLLLGGFAFCMVCGVWATFGQIDEVGKATGKLVPKGEVYKIHPIESGKVAKIAVKEGESVTAGQVLVELDTKLGATEVERLEQLINADQIKLIQMQGLIENISQEAQTRQQIAKADIDGQQAAIDQAQTKVTALREQLIQHQQA
;
A
#
# COMPACT_ATOMS: atom_id res chain seq x y z
N MET A 1 46.21 -28.30 -18.75
CA MET A 1 46.76 -27.04 -19.28
C MET A 1 45.65 -25.99 -19.25
N ASN A 2 45.83 -24.97 -18.41
CA ASN A 2 45.22 -23.63 -18.35
C ASN A 2 43.69 -23.41 -18.21
N LYS A 3 43.30 -23.10 -16.95
CA LYS A 3 42.60 -21.85 -16.55
C LYS A 3 43.64 -20.67 -16.56
N PRO A 4 43.37 -19.37 -16.26
CA PRO A 4 42.13 -18.68 -15.85
C PRO A 4 41.95 -17.21 -16.35
N GLU A 5 41.00 -16.49 -15.71
CA GLU A 5 40.92 -15.02 -15.57
C GLU A 5 40.46 -14.18 -16.78
N ALA A 6 39.82 -13.01 -16.63
CA ALA A 6 39.10 -12.32 -15.56
C ALA A 6 38.62 -10.98 -16.18
N SER A 7 37.49 -10.48 -15.70
CA SER A 7 37.24 -9.07 -15.36
C SER A 7 37.63 -7.93 -16.33
N THR A 8 36.62 -7.16 -16.74
CA THR A 8 36.75 -5.76 -17.16
C THR A 8 35.60 -4.95 -16.51
N PRO A 9 35.73 -3.63 -16.30
CA PRO A 9 36.02 -3.10 -14.97
C PRO A 9 35.03 -2.00 -14.55
N SER A 10 34.48 -2.10 -13.34
CA SER A 10 33.85 -0.93 -12.69
C SER A 10 34.94 -0.15 -11.98
N ARG A 11 35.31 1.00 -12.56
CA ARG A 11 36.28 1.94 -12.01
C ARG A 11 35.55 3.20 -11.52
N GLU A 12 36.01 3.63 -10.34
CA GLU A 12 36.01 4.99 -9.77
C GLU A 12 34.85 5.46 -8.88
N GLY A 13 35.21 5.74 -7.61
CA GLY A 13 34.40 6.51 -6.66
C GLY A 13 34.68 6.26 -5.17
N LEU A 14 35.93 6.31 -4.73
CA LEU A 14 36.38 6.34 -3.32
C LEU A 14 36.38 7.82 -2.82
N PRO A 15 36.68 8.20 -1.54
CA PRO A 15 36.30 7.74 -0.19
C PRO A 15 35.64 8.86 0.67
N LYS A 16 35.23 8.49 1.90
CA LYS A 16 35.45 9.17 3.19
C LYS A 16 34.17 9.39 3.99
N GLY A 17 34.13 8.83 5.19
CA GLY A 17 33.10 9.15 6.16
C GLY A 17 33.13 8.30 7.42
N GLU A 18 34.30 7.87 7.88
CA GLU A 18 34.45 7.36 9.24
C GLU A 18 35.07 8.48 10.08
N THR A 19 34.28 9.03 11.00
CA THR A 19 34.80 9.79 12.14
C THR A 19 34.11 9.32 13.42
N PRO A 20 34.88 8.87 14.41
CA PRO A 20 34.39 8.59 15.75
C PRO A 20 34.64 9.82 16.63
N HIS A 21 33.62 10.47 17.20
CA HIS A 21 33.83 11.39 18.32
C HIS A 21 32.58 11.56 19.21
N PRO A 22 32.66 11.13 20.48
CA PRO A 22 31.78 11.57 21.54
C PRO A 22 32.37 12.86 22.15
N ASN A 23 31.77 14.01 21.85
CA ASN A 23 32.20 15.27 22.42
C ASN A 23 30.99 15.97 23.05
N LEU A 24 30.45 15.40 24.12
CA LEU A 24 29.73 16.25 25.09
C LEU A 24 30.79 17.07 25.81
N THR A 25 31.00 18.28 25.32
CA THR A 25 31.80 19.31 25.95
C THR A 25 31.15 19.70 27.28
N SER A 26 31.76 19.26 28.38
CA SER A 26 31.38 19.58 29.77
C SER A 26 31.44 21.08 30.13
N ALA A 27 31.67 21.96 29.15
CA ALA A 27 31.79 23.40 29.31
C ALA A 27 30.50 24.18 28.96
N GLU A 28 29.53 23.57 28.27
CA GLU A 28 28.30 24.26 27.83
C GLU A 28 27.10 24.09 28.79
N ILE A 29 27.27 23.34 29.90
CA ILE A 29 26.21 23.13 30.91
C ILE A 29 26.29 24.16 32.05
N ARG A 30 27.31 25.02 32.11
CA ARG A 30 27.56 25.88 33.29
C ARG A 30 27.15 27.36 33.19
N SER A 31 26.50 27.80 32.11
CA SER A 31 26.22 29.24 31.92
C SER A 31 24.78 29.71 32.09
N ILE A 32 23.85 28.89 32.61
CA ILE A 32 22.46 29.33 32.81
C ILE A 32 22.05 29.21 34.29
N TYR A 33 22.14 30.35 35.00
CA TYR A 33 21.49 30.69 36.29
C TYR A 33 21.80 29.80 37.52
N GLY A 34 22.30 30.25 38.69
CA GLY A 34 22.61 31.55 39.27
C GLY A 34 22.67 31.39 40.81
N GLY A 35 23.71 31.95 41.48
CA GLY A 35 23.83 32.17 42.94
C GLY A 35 23.95 30.90 43.84
N THR A 36 24.77 30.80 44.89
CA THR A 36 25.53 31.76 45.69
C THR A 36 26.85 31.10 46.12
N ALA A 37 27.97 31.75 45.81
CA ALA A 37 29.25 31.47 46.46
C ALA A 37 29.25 32.15 47.84
N VAL A 38 29.67 31.43 48.87
CA VAL A 38 30.72 31.83 49.82
C VAL A 38 30.82 30.75 50.90
N SER A 39 31.91 30.00 50.84
CA SER A 39 32.49 29.32 52.00
C SER A 39 33.31 30.36 52.76
N ALA A 40 33.13 30.48 54.07
CA ALA A 40 34.03 31.23 54.95
C ALA A 40 34.65 30.30 56.01
N PRO A 41 35.92 30.53 56.40
CA PRO A 41 36.80 29.50 56.95
C PRO A 41 36.92 29.51 58.48
N LEU A 42 37.52 28.43 58.99
CA LEU A 42 37.86 28.18 60.38
C LEU A 42 38.93 29.17 60.91
N VAL A 43 38.70 29.76 62.09
CA VAL A 43 39.76 30.35 62.93
C VAL A 43 39.55 29.91 64.38
N ARG A 44 40.60 29.31 64.95
CA ARG A 44 40.72 28.94 66.36
C ARG A 44 41.90 29.71 66.96
N ALA A 45 41.69 30.40 68.08
CA ALA A 45 42.75 30.84 68.98
C ALA A 45 42.22 31.00 70.42
N SER A 46 42.95 30.39 71.36
CA SER A 46 42.85 30.48 72.83
C SER A 46 43.35 31.85 73.33
N PRO A 47 43.02 32.33 74.55
CA PRO A 47 43.93 32.09 75.69
C PRO A 47 43.28 32.02 77.09
N ASN A 48 43.95 31.29 77.99
CA ASN A 48 43.80 31.35 79.45
C ASN A 48 44.40 32.63 80.03
N HIS A 49 43.71 33.32 80.96
CA HIS A 49 44.34 34.08 82.05
C HIS A 49 43.39 34.27 83.25
N VAL A 50 43.83 33.82 84.42
CA VAL A 50 43.35 34.06 85.80
C VAL A 50 44.60 34.57 86.56
N PRO A 51 44.59 35.55 87.51
CA PRO A 51 43.83 35.52 88.80
C PRO A 51 43.33 36.85 89.45
N ASN A 52 42.11 36.78 90.05
CA ASN A 52 41.58 37.14 91.41
C ASN A 52 42.31 38.12 92.38
N PRO A 53 41.70 38.58 93.53
CA PRO A 53 40.29 38.47 94.05
C PRO A 53 39.73 39.75 94.79
N VAL A 54 38.42 39.80 95.12
CA VAL A 54 37.89 40.32 96.42
C VAL A 54 36.47 39.81 96.73
N THR A 55 36.22 39.64 98.02
CA THR A 55 35.19 38.88 98.76
C THR A 55 33.87 39.64 99.01
N ALA A 56 32.72 38.94 99.04
CA ALA A 56 31.74 38.92 100.16
C ALA A 56 30.24 38.79 99.76
N THR A 57 29.53 38.10 100.65
CA THR A 57 28.21 37.44 100.65
C THR A 57 27.00 38.35 100.99
N SER A 58 25.77 37.83 100.77
CA SER A 58 24.45 38.07 101.45
C SER A 58 23.40 38.82 100.59
N SER A 59 22.10 38.50 100.50
CA SER A 59 21.15 37.78 101.38
C SER A 59 19.84 37.40 100.62
N LEU A 60 19.14 36.34 101.06
CA LEU A 60 17.73 36.03 100.76
C LEU A 60 16.81 36.84 101.72
N GLY A 61 15.65 37.32 101.26
CA GLY A 61 14.60 37.89 102.14
C GLY A 61 13.35 38.34 101.38
N ALA A 62 12.16 38.03 101.91
CA ALA A 62 10.88 37.95 101.21
C ALA A 62 10.04 39.25 101.12
N THR A 63 8.92 39.14 100.39
CA THR A 63 7.64 39.91 100.47
C THR A 63 7.43 41.11 99.53
N ASN A 64 6.65 40.93 98.45
CA ASN A 64 5.41 41.70 98.22
C ASN A 64 4.61 41.21 97.01
N THR A 65 3.30 41.18 97.21
CA THR A 65 2.19 40.85 96.32
C THR A 65 1.91 42.02 95.35
N GLU A 66 1.05 41.82 94.35
CA GLU A 66 0.37 42.90 93.59
C GLU A 66 1.19 43.75 92.60
N ASN A 67 1.98 43.14 91.70
CA ASN A 67 2.39 43.84 90.47
C ASN A 67 2.61 42.83 89.33
N TRP A 68 1.51 42.40 88.71
CA TRP A 68 1.61 41.66 87.45
C TRP A 68 2.20 42.58 86.38
N SER A 69 3.20 42.06 85.67
CA SER A 69 4.03 42.78 84.70
C SER A 69 3.20 43.58 83.69
N THR A 70 3.61 44.82 83.42
CA THR A 70 3.08 45.68 82.34
C THR A 70 3.07 44.98 80.98
N ALA A 71 3.90 43.95 80.78
CA ALA A 71 3.89 43.11 79.58
C ALA A 71 2.62 42.24 79.46
N LEU A 72 2.05 41.78 80.58
CA LEU A 72 0.77 41.06 80.59
C LEU A 72 -0.40 42.02 80.39
N GLN A 73 -0.33 43.21 81.03
CA GLN A 73 -1.32 44.27 80.85
C GLN A 73 -1.39 44.70 79.38
N ASN A 74 -0.24 44.84 78.70
CA ASN A 74 -0.16 45.22 77.29
C ASN A 74 -0.61 44.11 76.33
N LEU A 75 -0.67 42.85 76.78
CA LEU A 75 -1.24 41.71 76.03
C LEU A 75 -2.76 41.62 76.22
N LEU A 76 -3.29 42.07 77.37
CA LEU A 76 -4.71 42.05 77.70
C LEU A 76 -5.46 43.29 77.18
N ASP A 77 -4.80 44.45 77.14
CA ASP A 77 -5.30 45.72 76.55
C ASP A 77 -5.01 45.84 75.05
N GLN A 78 -4.37 44.84 74.43
CA GLN A 78 -4.17 44.85 72.98
C GLN A 78 -5.53 44.65 72.30
N PRO A 79 -6.04 45.63 71.52
CA PRO A 79 -7.30 45.44 70.79
C PRO A 79 -7.17 44.20 69.91
N PRO A 80 -8.24 43.39 69.75
CA PRO A 80 -8.16 42.13 69.04
C PRO A 80 -7.52 42.38 67.68
N SER A 81 -6.34 41.80 67.48
CA SER A 81 -5.53 42.08 66.31
C SER A 81 -6.34 41.68 65.08
N VAL A 82 -6.79 42.68 64.32
CA VAL A 82 -7.68 42.48 63.16
C VAL A 82 -7.00 41.69 62.04
N LEU A 83 -5.68 41.51 62.11
CA LEU A 83 -4.84 40.85 61.11
C LEU A 83 -5.07 39.33 61.08
N PRO A 84 -4.90 38.55 62.18
CA PRO A 84 -5.23 37.12 62.19
C PRO A 84 -6.71 36.85 61.91
N GLN A 85 -7.63 37.71 62.37
CA GLN A 85 -9.06 37.54 62.09
C GLN A 85 -9.38 37.75 60.60
N ARG A 86 -8.75 38.73 59.95
CA ARG A 86 -8.86 38.94 58.49
C ARG A 86 -8.23 37.81 57.69
N LEU A 87 -7.13 37.22 58.16
CA LEU A 87 -6.53 36.04 57.53
C LEU A 87 -7.45 34.82 57.63
N LEU A 88 -8.03 34.56 58.80
CA LEU A 88 -8.98 33.45 58.99
C LEU A 88 -10.24 33.65 58.13
N LEU A 89 -10.81 34.86 58.12
CA LEU A 89 -11.99 35.17 57.33
C LEU A 89 -11.70 35.14 55.82
N GLY A 90 -10.54 35.64 55.40
CA GLY A 90 -10.07 35.56 54.02
C GLY A 90 -9.84 34.13 53.56
N GLY A 91 -9.22 33.30 54.42
CA GLY A 91 -9.05 31.87 54.16
C GLY A 91 -10.38 31.13 54.06
N PHE A 92 -11.32 31.41 54.96
CA PHE A 92 -12.67 30.83 54.91
C PHE A 92 -13.43 31.25 53.65
N ALA A 93 -13.37 32.53 53.28
CA ALA A 93 -13.97 33.04 52.05
C ALA A 93 -13.33 32.40 50.80
N PHE A 94 -12.01 32.25 50.77
CA PHE A 94 -11.30 31.58 49.68
C PHE A 94 -11.74 30.12 49.55
N CYS A 95 -11.83 29.38 50.66
CA CYS A 95 -12.35 28.01 50.66
C CYS A 95 -13.79 27.93 50.13
N MET A 96 -14.67 28.85 50.54
CA MET A 96 -16.05 28.91 50.04
C MET A 96 -16.10 29.19 48.54
N VAL A 97 -15.31 30.15 48.05
CA VAL A 97 -15.25 30.48 46.61
C VAL A 97 -14.72 29.30 45.80
N CYS A 98 -13.64 28.65 46.24
CA CYS A 98 -13.10 27.46 45.59
C CYS A 98 -14.08 26.28 45.64
N GLY A 99 -14.80 26.11 46.76
CA GLY A 99 -15.82 25.07 46.91
C GLY A 99 -16.98 25.27 45.93
N VAL A 100 -17.53 26.49 45.87
CA VAL A 100 -18.55 26.85 44.87
C VAL A 100 -18.00 26.61 43.46
N TRP A 101 -16.81 27.12 43.15
CA TRP A 101 -16.22 26.94 41.81
C TRP A 101 -16.02 25.46 41.44
N ALA A 102 -15.57 24.62 42.37
CA ALA A 102 -15.43 23.18 42.14
C ALA A 102 -16.79 22.47 41.94
N THR A 103 -17.86 22.93 42.60
CA THR A 103 -19.20 22.36 42.40
C THR A 103 -19.83 22.74 41.06
N PHE A 104 -19.51 23.93 40.53
CA PHE A 104 -20.04 24.41 39.24
C PHE A 104 -19.10 24.14 38.06
N GLY A 105 -17.82 23.87 38.30
CA GLY A 105 -16.83 23.61 37.28
C GLY A 105 -17.04 22.26 36.62
N GLN A 106 -17.73 22.23 35.49
CA GLN A 106 -17.74 21.08 34.60
C GLN A 106 -16.40 21.04 33.86
N ILE A 107 -15.60 20.01 34.14
CA ILE A 107 -14.38 19.74 33.40
C ILE A 107 -14.80 18.93 32.17
N ASP A 108 -14.84 19.61 31.01
CA ASP A 108 -15.10 18.94 29.74
C ASP A 108 -13.90 18.06 29.38
N GLU A 109 -14.04 16.76 29.64
CA GLU A 109 -13.09 15.76 29.18
C GLU A 109 -13.29 15.52 27.68
N VAL A 110 -12.47 16.19 26.87
CA VAL A 110 -12.39 15.93 25.43
C VAL A 110 -11.57 14.67 25.17
N GLY A 111 -12.23 13.50 25.27
CA GLY A 111 -11.67 12.23 24.86
C GLY A 111 -11.43 12.19 23.34
N LYS A 112 -10.17 12.24 22.91
CA LYS A 112 -9.81 12.03 21.50
C LYS A 112 -9.86 10.55 21.18
N ALA A 113 -10.98 10.07 20.63
CA ALA A 113 -11.08 8.73 20.08
C ALA A 113 -10.59 8.73 18.63
N THR A 114 -9.48 8.04 18.35
CA THR A 114 -9.00 7.82 16.98
C THR A 114 -9.85 6.72 16.32
N GLY A 115 -10.93 7.10 15.68
CA GLY A 115 -11.73 6.19 14.84
C GLY A 115 -11.20 6.16 13.40
N LYS A 116 -11.04 4.97 12.82
CA LYS A 116 -10.80 4.83 11.38
C LYS A 116 -12.15 4.68 10.68
N LEU A 117 -12.48 5.62 9.78
CA LEU A 117 -13.66 5.51 8.94
C LEU A 117 -13.41 4.41 7.90
N VAL A 118 -14.05 3.26 8.06
CA VAL A 118 -14.04 2.18 7.07
C VAL A 118 -15.37 2.26 6.31
N PRO A 119 -15.36 2.28 4.97
CA PRO A 119 -16.58 2.31 4.19
C PRO A 119 -17.47 1.11 4.54
N LYS A 120 -18.78 1.34 4.60
CA LYS A 120 -19.76 0.25 4.75
C LYS A 120 -19.83 -0.52 3.43
N GLY A 121 -19.09 -1.63 3.34
CA GLY A 121 -19.08 -2.50 2.16
C GLY A 121 -17.68 -2.98 1.80
N GLU A 122 -17.61 -3.82 0.78
CA GLU A 122 -16.36 -4.34 0.24
C GLU A 122 -15.78 -3.35 -0.79
N VAL A 123 -14.49 -3.02 -0.66
CA VAL A 123 -13.80 -2.14 -1.62
C VAL A 123 -13.33 -3.00 -2.79
N TYR A 124 -14.08 -2.97 -3.89
CA TYR A 124 -13.68 -3.66 -5.11
C TYR A 124 -12.77 -2.78 -5.97
N LYS A 125 -11.58 -3.30 -6.30
CA LYS A 125 -10.73 -2.71 -7.35
C LYS A 125 -11.25 -3.20 -8.70
N ILE A 126 -11.70 -2.27 -9.53
CA ILE A 126 -12.23 -2.58 -10.86
C ILE A 126 -11.03 -2.73 -11.80
N HIS A 127 -10.81 -3.95 -12.28
CA HIS A 127 -9.79 -4.25 -13.27
C HIS A 127 -10.44 -4.47 -14.64
N PRO A 128 -9.86 -3.96 -15.73
CA PRO A 128 -10.35 -4.26 -17.06
C PRO A 128 -10.13 -5.76 -17.36
N ILE A 129 -11.14 -6.40 -17.95
CA ILE A 129 -11.09 -7.81 -18.35
C ILE A 129 -10.12 -8.04 -19.52
N GLU A 130 -9.99 -7.05 -20.40
CA GLU A 130 -9.04 -7.01 -21.51
C GLU A 130 -8.10 -5.81 -21.33
N SER A 131 -6.80 -6.04 -21.54
CA SER A 131 -5.80 -4.95 -21.47
C SER A 131 -5.89 -4.10 -22.74
N GLY A 132 -6.65 -2.98 -22.69
CA GLY A 132 -6.83 -2.06 -23.81
C GLY A 132 -6.41 -0.63 -23.48
N LYS A 133 -6.15 0.18 -24.52
CA LYS A 133 -5.93 1.61 -24.36
C LYS A 133 -7.23 2.25 -23.88
N VAL A 134 -7.19 3.03 -22.79
CA VAL A 134 -8.36 3.78 -22.31
C VAL A 134 -8.70 4.87 -23.32
N ALA A 135 -9.90 4.80 -23.91
CA ALA A 135 -10.40 5.81 -24.83
C ALA A 135 -11.08 6.95 -24.07
N LYS A 136 -11.93 6.61 -23.10
CA LYS A 136 -12.69 7.59 -22.31
C LYS A 136 -13.01 7.07 -20.92
N ILE A 137 -12.93 7.94 -19.93
CA ILE A 137 -13.41 7.69 -18.56
C ILE A 137 -14.76 8.41 -18.44
N ALA A 138 -15.82 7.67 -18.14
CA ALA A 138 -17.20 8.15 -18.16
C ALA A 138 -17.70 8.66 -16.80
N VAL A 139 -16.87 8.59 -15.76
CA VAL A 139 -17.23 8.87 -14.36
C VAL A 139 -16.22 9.83 -13.73
N LYS A 140 -16.68 10.71 -12.84
CA LYS A 140 -15.82 11.62 -12.08
C LYS A 140 -15.47 11.05 -10.70
N GLU A 141 -14.33 11.47 -10.16
CA GLU A 141 -13.93 11.08 -8.81
C GLU A 141 -14.99 11.49 -7.77
N GLY A 142 -15.40 10.55 -6.92
CA GLY A 142 -16.41 10.77 -5.88
C GLY A 142 -17.87 10.59 -6.34
N GLU A 143 -18.11 10.26 -7.61
CA GLU A 143 -19.44 9.99 -8.14
C GLU A 143 -19.96 8.60 -7.70
N SER A 144 -21.25 8.51 -7.34
CA SER A 144 -21.88 7.24 -6.98
C SER A 144 -22.27 6.49 -8.25
N VAL A 145 -21.75 5.27 -8.42
CA VAL A 145 -22.00 4.42 -9.60
C VAL A 145 -22.93 3.25 -9.27
N THR A 146 -23.78 2.89 -10.20
CA THR A 146 -24.65 1.71 -10.11
C THR A 146 -24.06 0.50 -10.85
N ALA A 147 -24.42 -0.72 -10.42
CA ALA A 147 -24.00 -1.93 -11.11
C ALA A 147 -24.43 -1.92 -12.59
N GLY A 148 -23.48 -2.21 -13.50
CA GLY A 148 -23.71 -2.21 -14.95
C GLY A 148 -23.51 -0.85 -15.62
N GLN A 149 -23.22 0.23 -14.88
CA GLN A 149 -22.84 1.51 -15.47
C GLN A 149 -21.48 1.39 -16.18
N VAL A 150 -21.34 2.01 -17.35
CA VAL A 150 -20.06 2.09 -18.06
C VAL A 150 -19.16 3.08 -17.33
N LEU A 151 -18.04 2.59 -16.77
CA LEU A 151 -17.05 3.43 -16.09
C LEU A 151 -15.95 3.91 -17.05
N VAL A 152 -15.49 3.00 -17.90
CA VAL A 152 -14.37 3.22 -18.81
C VAL A 152 -14.68 2.60 -20.16
N GLU A 153 -14.49 3.36 -21.22
CA GLU A 153 -14.56 2.90 -22.60
C GLU A 153 -13.13 2.62 -23.08
N LEU A 154 -12.89 1.38 -23.49
CA LEU A 154 -11.61 0.93 -24.05
C LEU A 154 -11.62 1.16 -25.56
N ASP A 155 -10.45 1.44 -26.15
CA ASP A 155 -10.29 1.60 -27.59
C ASP A 155 -10.55 0.26 -28.30
N THR A 156 -11.72 0.17 -28.94
CA THR A 156 -12.21 -1.04 -29.59
C THR A 156 -11.60 -1.28 -30.96
N LYS A 157 -10.78 -0.35 -31.50
CA LYS A 157 -10.26 -0.45 -32.87
C LYS A 157 -9.44 -1.72 -33.11
N LEU A 158 -8.59 -2.09 -32.15
CA LEU A 158 -7.78 -3.30 -32.26
C LEU A 158 -8.66 -4.55 -32.23
N GLY A 159 -9.65 -4.60 -31.33
CA GLY A 159 -10.61 -5.70 -31.26
C GLY A 159 -11.47 -5.82 -32.53
N ALA A 160 -11.96 -4.71 -33.05
CA ALA A 160 -12.76 -4.67 -34.28
C ALA A 160 -11.95 -5.13 -35.50
N THR A 161 -10.69 -4.70 -35.61
CA THR A 161 -9.79 -5.14 -36.69
C THR A 161 -9.53 -6.64 -36.61
N GLU A 162 -9.37 -7.18 -35.41
CA GLU A 162 -9.14 -8.62 -35.22
C GLU A 162 -10.40 -9.43 -35.57
N VAL A 163 -11.58 -8.97 -35.14
CA VAL A 163 -12.85 -9.60 -35.54
C VAL A 163 -13.01 -9.61 -37.06
N GLU A 164 -12.75 -8.49 -37.73
CA GLU A 164 -12.84 -8.40 -39.18
C GLU A 164 -11.81 -9.30 -39.88
N ARG A 165 -10.58 -9.40 -39.34
CA ARG A 165 -9.56 -10.34 -39.82
C ARG A 165 -10.03 -11.80 -39.70
N LEU A 166 -10.68 -12.16 -38.59
CA LEU A 166 -11.23 -13.50 -38.37
C LEU A 166 -12.36 -13.82 -39.35
N GLU A 167 -13.27 -12.86 -39.57
CA GLU A 167 -14.36 -13.01 -40.54
C GLU A 167 -13.82 -13.20 -41.96
N GLN A 168 -12.80 -12.43 -42.36
CA GLN A 168 -12.13 -12.58 -43.65
C GLN A 168 -11.49 -13.96 -43.81
N LEU A 169 -10.87 -14.51 -42.76
CA LEU A 169 -10.32 -15.86 -42.78
C LEU A 169 -11.40 -16.93 -42.96
N ILE A 170 -12.51 -16.83 -42.23
CA ILE A 170 -13.63 -17.76 -42.35
C ILE A 170 -14.19 -17.75 -43.78
N ASN A 171 -14.35 -16.56 -44.35
CA ASN A 171 -14.82 -16.41 -45.73
C ASN A 171 -13.83 -17.00 -46.75
N ALA A 172 -12.53 -16.75 -46.57
CA ALA A 172 -11.49 -17.30 -47.43
C ALA A 172 -11.46 -18.84 -47.39
N ASP A 173 -11.58 -19.43 -46.20
CA ASP A 173 -11.65 -20.88 -46.03
C ASP A 173 -12.91 -21.47 -46.65
N GLN A 174 -14.06 -20.81 -46.53
CA GLN A 174 -15.30 -21.25 -47.18
C GLN A 174 -15.17 -21.26 -48.71
N ILE A 175 -14.55 -20.21 -49.29
CA ILE A 175 -14.26 -20.16 -50.72
C ILE A 175 -13.33 -21.30 -51.13
N LYS A 176 -12.31 -21.60 -50.33
CA LYS A 176 -11.38 -22.70 -50.58
C LYS A 176 -12.09 -24.06 -50.59
N LEU A 177 -13.03 -24.29 -49.68
CA LEU A 177 -13.84 -25.51 -49.67
C LEU A 177 -14.67 -25.67 -50.94
N ILE A 178 -15.27 -24.58 -51.44
CA ILE A 178 -16.04 -24.59 -52.69
C ILE A 178 -15.12 -24.89 -53.88
N GLN A 179 -13.94 -24.27 -53.94
CA GLN A 179 -12.96 -24.53 -55.00
C GLN A 179 -12.48 -25.98 -54.99
N MET A 180 -12.17 -26.55 -53.82
CA MET A 180 -11.75 -27.95 -53.70
C MET A 180 -12.86 -28.90 -54.13
N GLN A 181 -14.11 -28.64 -53.75
CA GLN A 181 -15.26 -29.43 -54.19
C GLN A 181 -15.43 -29.35 -55.72
N GLY A 182 -15.33 -28.15 -56.30
CA GLY A 182 -15.38 -27.97 -57.75
C GLY A 182 -14.26 -28.71 -58.48
N LEU A 183 -13.06 -28.76 -57.89
CA LEU A 183 -11.93 -29.50 -58.46
C LEU A 183 -12.14 -31.01 -58.40
N ILE A 184 -12.65 -31.55 -57.28
CA ILE A 184 -12.98 -32.97 -57.15
C ILE A 184 -14.04 -33.36 -58.19
N GLU A 185 -15.09 -32.55 -58.35
CA GLU A 185 -16.15 -32.80 -59.32
C GLU A 185 -15.58 -32.85 -60.74
N ASN A 186 -14.79 -31.84 -61.13
CA ASN A 186 -14.17 -31.76 -62.46
C ASN A 186 -13.28 -32.99 -62.76
N ILE A 187 -12.43 -33.37 -61.80
CA ILE A 187 -11.56 -34.56 -61.93
C ILE A 187 -12.41 -35.83 -62.08
N SER A 188 -13.50 -35.95 -61.33
CA SER A 188 -14.37 -37.14 -61.40
C SER A 188 -15.09 -37.25 -62.75
N GLN A 189 -15.56 -36.11 -63.30
CA GLN A 189 -16.17 -36.05 -64.62
C GLN A 189 -15.18 -36.37 -65.73
N GLU A 190 -13.94 -35.87 -65.63
CA GLU A 190 -12.88 -36.20 -66.59
C GLU A 190 -12.53 -37.70 -66.53
N ALA A 191 -12.40 -38.26 -65.32
CA ALA A 191 -12.15 -39.68 -65.14
C ALA A 191 -13.28 -40.55 -65.72
N GLN A 192 -14.54 -40.17 -65.50
CA GLN A 192 -15.70 -40.86 -66.06
C GLN A 192 -15.70 -40.79 -67.59
N THR A 193 -15.41 -39.63 -68.16
CA THR A 193 -15.32 -39.44 -69.62
C THR A 193 -14.21 -40.31 -70.21
N ARG A 194 -13.02 -40.30 -69.61
CA ARG A 194 -11.90 -41.15 -70.02
C ARG A 194 -12.25 -42.63 -69.95
N GLN A 195 -12.97 -43.06 -68.90
CA GLN A 195 -13.44 -44.43 -68.76
C GLN A 195 -14.47 -44.81 -69.84
N GLN A 196 -15.39 -43.91 -70.19
CA GLN A 196 -16.35 -44.14 -71.28
C GLN A 196 -15.66 -44.25 -72.65
N ILE A 197 -14.67 -43.39 -72.92
CA ILE A 197 -13.87 -43.46 -74.16
C ILE A 197 -13.10 -44.78 -74.22
N ALA A 198 -12.43 -45.16 -73.12
CA ALA A 198 -11.69 -46.43 -73.05
C ALA A 198 -12.62 -47.64 -73.26
N LYS A 199 -13.83 -47.61 -72.67
CA LYS A 199 -14.83 -48.66 -72.89
C LYS A 199 -15.32 -48.70 -74.34
N ALA A 200 -15.63 -47.54 -74.93
CA ALA A 200 -16.07 -47.46 -76.33
C ALA A 200 -14.99 -47.94 -77.30
N ASP A 201 -13.71 -47.69 -77.02
CA ASP A 201 -12.60 -48.22 -77.80
C ASP A 201 -12.52 -49.76 -77.73
N ILE A 202 -12.64 -50.34 -76.52
CA ILE A 202 -12.70 -51.79 -76.33
C ILE A 202 -13.90 -52.39 -77.07
N ASP A 203 -15.09 -51.80 -76.91
CA ASP A 203 -16.32 -52.26 -77.57
C ASP A 203 -16.20 -52.16 -79.11
N GLY A 204 -15.56 -51.12 -79.63
CA GLY A 204 -15.27 -50.94 -81.05
C GLY A 204 -14.31 -52.00 -81.60
N GLN A 205 -13.25 -52.32 -80.85
CA GLN A 205 -12.32 -53.40 -81.20
C GLN A 205 -13.01 -54.76 -81.18
N GLN A 206 -13.86 -55.02 -80.19
CA GLN A 206 -14.62 -56.26 -80.11
C GLN A 206 -15.57 -56.42 -81.31
N ALA A 207 -16.30 -55.37 -81.67
CA ALA A 207 -17.16 -55.38 -82.85
C ALA A 207 -16.37 -55.62 -84.15
N ALA A 208 -15.14 -55.10 -84.27
CA ALA A 208 -14.27 -55.37 -85.41
C ALA A 208 -13.82 -56.84 -85.48
N ILE A 209 -13.52 -57.45 -84.33
CA ILE A 209 -13.19 -58.88 -84.23
C ILE A 209 -14.40 -59.74 -84.63
N ASP A 210 -15.59 -59.42 -84.12
CA ASP A 210 -16.82 -60.16 -84.42
C ASP A 210 -17.18 -60.08 -85.91
N GLN A 211 -16.99 -58.91 -86.54
CA GLN A 211 -17.13 -58.75 -87.99
C GLN A 211 -16.12 -59.58 -88.77
N ALA A 212 -14.86 -59.63 -88.32
CA ALA A 212 -13.82 -60.44 -88.97
C ALA A 212 -14.17 -61.93 -88.89
N GLN A 213 -14.63 -62.41 -87.73
CA GLN A 213 -15.07 -63.79 -87.55
C GLN A 213 -16.27 -64.12 -88.44
N THR A 214 -17.28 -63.25 -88.51
CA THR A 214 -18.46 -63.45 -89.35
C THR A 214 -18.08 -63.55 -90.83
N LYS A 215 -17.16 -62.70 -91.31
CA LYS A 215 -16.62 -62.78 -92.68
C LYS A 215 -15.89 -64.09 -92.95
N VAL A 216 -15.08 -64.57 -92.00
CA VAL A 216 -14.37 -65.86 -92.12
C VAL A 216 -15.36 -67.03 -92.18
N THR A 217 -16.41 -67.02 -91.35
CA THR A 217 -17.44 -68.06 -91.37
C THR A 217 -18.20 -68.08 -92.70
N ALA A 218 -18.64 -66.91 -93.19
CA ALA A 218 -19.31 -66.80 -94.48
C ALA A 218 -18.44 -67.31 -95.65
N LEU A 219 -17.13 -67.00 -95.64
CA LEU A 219 -16.19 -67.50 -96.65
C LEU A 219 -16.03 -69.02 -96.60
N ARG A 220 -15.99 -69.61 -95.39
CA ARG A 220 -15.93 -71.07 -95.22
C ARG A 220 -17.17 -71.75 -95.79
N GLU A 221 -18.35 -71.23 -95.51
CA GLU A 221 -19.61 -71.77 -96.04
C GLU A 221 -19.65 -71.69 -97.57
N GLN A 222 -19.21 -70.58 -98.15
CA GLN A 222 -19.13 -70.42 -99.60
C GLN A 222 -18.17 -71.44 -100.26
N LEU A 223 -17.04 -71.74 -99.63
CA LEU A 223 -16.09 -72.75 -100.14
C LEU A 223 -16.68 -74.16 -100.10
N ILE A 224 -17.40 -74.51 -99.03
CA ILE A 224 -18.09 -75.80 -98.91
C ILE A 224 -19.16 -75.93 -100.00
N GLN A 225 -19.92 -74.86 -100.27
CA GLN A 225 -20.91 -74.83 -101.34
C GLN A 225 -20.27 -75.04 -102.72
N HIS A 226 -19.10 -74.44 -102.96
CA HIS A 226 -18.40 -74.53 -104.25
C HIS A 226 -17.76 -75.91 -104.53
N GLN A 227 -17.54 -76.73 -103.50
CA GLN A 227 -17.04 -78.10 -103.64
C GLN A 227 -18.15 -79.15 -103.85
N GLN A 228 -19.42 -78.80 -103.62
CA GLN A 228 -20.57 -79.72 -103.74
C GLN A 228 -21.34 -79.60 -105.07
N ALA A 229 -20.96 -78.65 -105.93
CA ALA A 229 -21.49 -78.48 -107.29
C ALA A 229 -20.48 -79.01 -108.32
#